data_AF-A0A352AZ23-F1
#
_entry.id   AF-A0A352AZ23-F1
#
_cell.length_a   1.000
_cell.length_b   1.000
_cell.length_c   1.000
_cell.angle_alpha   90.00
_cell.angle_beta   90.00
_cell.angle_gamma   90.00
#
_symmetry.space_group_name_H-M   'P 1'
#
loop_
_entity.id
_entity.type
_entity.pdbx_description
1 polymer ?
#
loop_
_entity_poly.entity_id
_entity_poly.type
_entity_poly.pdbx_seq_one_letter_code
_entity_poly.pdbx_strand_id
1 'polypeptide(L)'
;MTKNTSGPEFSDFLASRRTTRDFLTTPVPEELIDQLLTDAMTAPSWSNTRPYLVGIASGERRDRISKEFLSRWEAASAALKPGIMGKLKLFITRYGLPKSDYKVFRPYPNDLKPRQQKVGAELYGFLEI
;
A
#
# COMPACT_ATOMS: atom_id res chain seq x y z
N MET A 1 4.82 -7.99 30.68
CA MET A 1 3.88 -7.23 29.82
C MET A 1 2.68 -6.82 30.66
N THR A 2 2.58 -5.55 31.02
CA THR A 2 1.36 -4.97 31.61
C THR A 2 0.31 -4.88 30.50
N LYS A 3 -0.67 -5.78 30.53
CA LYS A 3 -1.72 -5.93 29.51
C LYS A 3 -2.83 -4.86 29.59
N ASN A 4 -2.52 -3.67 30.09
CA ASN A 4 -3.55 -2.72 30.51
C ASN A 4 -3.36 -1.37 29.84
N THR A 5 -3.65 -1.28 28.54
CA THR A 5 -4.05 -0.01 27.93
C THR A 5 -5.52 0.18 28.26
N SER A 6 -5.89 1.29 28.88
CA SER A 6 -7.30 1.53 29.21
C SER A 6 -8.11 1.81 27.94
N GLY A 7 -9.41 1.50 27.95
CA GLY A 7 -10.30 1.80 26.81
C GLY A 7 -10.29 3.29 26.40
N PRO A 8 -10.30 4.25 27.34
CA PRO A 8 -10.15 5.66 27.04
C PRO A 8 -8.80 6.01 26.41
N GLU A 9 -7.69 5.55 26.99
CA GLU A 9 -6.34 5.79 26.46
C GLU A 9 -6.17 5.26 25.03
N PHE A 10 -6.70 4.06 24.76
CA PHE A 10 -6.70 3.51 23.41
C PHE A 10 -7.54 4.34 22.44
N SER A 11 -8.72 4.82 22.88
CA SER A 11 -9.59 5.67 22.05
C SER A 11 -8.91 6.99 21.70
N ASP A 12 -8.25 7.63 22.68
CA ASP A 12 -7.52 8.88 22.48
C ASP A 12 -6.34 8.70 21.51
N PHE A 13 -5.60 7.59 21.66
CA PHE A 13 -4.53 7.23 20.72
C PHE A 13 -5.04 7.10 19.29
N LEU A 14 -6.12 6.35 19.07
CA LEU A 14 -6.72 6.18 17.74
C LEU A 14 -7.21 7.50 17.14
N ALA A 15 -7.84 8.36 17.96
CA ALA A 15 -8.35 9.66 17.54
C ALA A 15 -7.23 10.68 17.23
N SER A 16 -6.04 10.50 17.80
CA SER A 16 -4.89 11.39 17.57
C SER A 16 -4.34 11.34 16.14
N ARG A 17 -4.54 10.23 15.40
CA ARG A 17 -3.97 10.03 14.06
C ARG A 17 -4.54 11.05 13.07
N ARG A 18 -3.65 11.78 12.39
CA ARG A 18 -4.02 12.72 11.30
C ARG A 18 -3.43 12.29 9.96
N THR A 19 -4.12 12.65 8.88
CA THR A 19 -3.56 12.58 7.53
C THR A 19 -2.79 13.88 7.27
N THR A 20 -1.53 13.88 7.68
CA THR A 20 -0.60 15.01 7.55
C THR A 20 -0.17 15.19 6.09
N ARG A 21 -0.14 16.44 5.60
CA ARG A 21 0.17 16.79 4.20
C ARG A 21 1.42 17.66 4.03
N ASP A 22 2.05 18.06 5.13
CA ASP A 22 3.26 18.87 5.14
C ASP A 22 4.18 18.36 6.26
N PHE A 23 5.46 18.19 5.95
CA PHE A 23 6.44 17.53 6.81
C PHE A 23 7.71 18.36 6.87
N LEU A 24 8.33 18.39 8.05
CA LEU A 24 9.65 19.01 8.22
C LEU A 24 10.72 18.20 7.48
N THR A 25 11.86 18.84 7.20
CA THR A 25 13.04 18.18 6.60
C THR A 25 13.80 17.30 7.59
N THR A 26 13.38 17.27 8.86
CA THR A 26 14.01 16.47 9.92
C THR A 26 13.87 14.98 9.59
N PRO A 27 14.98 14.23 9.47
CA PRO A 27 14.92 12.80 9.25
C PRO A 27 14.36 12.08 10.49
N VAL A 28 13.64 10.99 10.25
CA VAL A 28 13.20 10.07 11.30
C VAL A 28 14.33 9.07 11.60
N PRO A 29 14.67 8.81 12.87
CA PRO A 29 15.67 7.80 13.24
C PRO A 29 15.32 6.42 12.68
N GLU A 30 16.33 5.68 12.22
CA GLU A 30 16.14 4.36 11.58
C GLU A 30 15.58 3.33 12.57
N GLU A 31 16.07 3.35 13.80
CA GLU A 31 15.63 2.45 14.88
C GLU A 31 14.15 2.63 15.19
N LEU A 32 13.65 3.88 15.11
CA LEU A 32 12.24 4.16 15.32
C LEU A 32 11.39 3.61 14.16
N ILE A 33 11.87 3.70 12.92
CA ILE A 33 11.18 3.12 11.77
C ILE A 33 11.10 1.60 11.92
N ASP A 34 12.20 0.94 12.30
CA ASP A 34 12.25 -0.51 12.50
C ASP A 34 11.31 -0.97 13.61
N GLN A 35 11.27 -0.24 14.73
CA GLN A 35 10.33 -0.51 15.81
C GLN A 35 8.87 -0.41 15.31
N LEU A 36 8.52 0.67 14.62
CA LEU A 36 7.16 0.88 14.10
C LEU A 36 6.76 -0.18 13.09
N LEU A 37 7.69 -0.60 12.21
CA LEU A 37 7.42 -1.67 11.25
C LEU A 37 7.24 -3.02 11.97
N THR A 38 8.06 -3.32 12.97
CA THR A 38 7.93 -4.52 13.79
C THR A 38 6.55 -4.58 14.46
N ASP A 39 6.11 -3.47 15.06
CA ASP A 39 4.78 -3.36 15.65
C ASP A 39 3.68 -3.53 14.58
N ALA A 40 3.85 -2.94 13.39
CA ALA A 40 2.90 -3.09 12.29
C ALA A 40 2.77 -4.53 11.78
N MET A 41 3.80 -5.37 11.91
CA MET A 41 3.75 -6.79 11.54
C MET A 41 2.80 -7.62 12.43
N THR A 42 2.32 -7.06 13.53
CA THR A 42 1.28 -7.68 14.38
C THR A 42 -0.12 -7.62 13.75
N ALA A 43 -0.31 -6.81 12.70
CA ALA A 43 -1.59 -6.69 12.02
C ALA A 43 -2.09 -8.06 11.51
N PRO A 44 -3.37 -8.42 11.78
CA PRO A 44 -3.93 -9.67 11.29
C PRO A 44 -4.02 -9.65 9.76
N SER A 45 -3.91 -10.82 9.15
CA SER A 45 -4.08 -11.00 7.71
C SER A 45 -4.78 -12.31 7.42
N TRP A 46 -5.38 -12.42 6.23
CA TRP A 46 -6.08 -13.64 5.81
C TRP A 46 -5.14 -14.84 5.89
N SER A 47 -5.57 -15.89 6.62
CA SER A 47 -4.77 -17.09 6.92
C SER A 47 -3.37 -16.78 7.47
N ASN A 48 -3.19 -15.61 8.12
CA ASN A 48 -1.91 -15.08 8.59
C ASN A 48 -0.79 -15.07 7.51
N THR A 49 -1.15 -14.88 6.24
CA THR A 49 -0.20 -14.90 5.11
C THR A 49 0.73 -13.70 5.04
N ARG A 50 0.39 -12.59 5.72
CA ARG A 50 1.16 -11.34 5.75
C ARG A 50 1.57 -10.88 4.34
N PRO A 51 0.60 -10.62 3.43
CA PRO A 51 0.85 -10.43 2.00
C PRO A 51 1.38 -9.03 1.66
N TYR A 52 2.17 -8.43 2.54
CA TYR A 52 2.74 -7.10 2.39
C TYR A 52 4.26 -7.18 2.26
N LEU A 53 4.82 -6.31 1.42
CA LEU A 53 6.24 -6.04 1.32
C LEU A 53 6.42 -4.54 1.49
N VAL A 54 7.18 -4.12 2.50
CA VAL A 54 7.40 -2.70 2.78
C VAL A 54 8.77 -2.29 2.25
N GLY A 55 8.78 -1.31 1.36
CA GLY A 55 10.01 -0.68 0.88
C GLY A 55 10.14 0.74 1.43
N ILE A 56 11.24 1.04 2.11
CA ILE A 56 11.56 2.39 2.58
C ILE A 56 12.48 3.06 1.56
N ALA A 57 12.16 4.30 1.19
CA ALA A 57 13.02 5.15 0.40
C ALA A 57 13.36 6.41 1.20
N SER A 58 14.65 6.67 1.37
CA SER A 58 15.20 7.83 2.09
C SER A 58 16.26 8.54 1.24
N GLY A 59 16.56 9.80 1.57
CA GLY A 59 17.57 10.61 0.89
C GLY A 59 17.40 10.66 -0.63
N GLU A 60 18.50 10.53 -1.36
CA GLU A 60 18.54 10.64 -2.83
C GLU A 60 17.57 9.68 -3.53
N ARG A 61 17.40 8.45 -3.00
CA ARG A 61 16.48 7.46 -3.58
C ARG A 61 15.04 7.98 -3.54
N ARG A 62 14.63 8.55 -2.40
CA ARG A 62 13.31 9.17 -2.22
C ARG A 62 13.13 10.35 -3.14
N ASP A 63 14.15 11.20 -3.25
CA ASP A 63 14.09 12.40 -4.08
C ASP A 63 13.99 12.07 -5.57
N ARG A 64 14.71 11.04 -6.04
CA ARG A 64 14.60 10.53 -7.40
C ARG A 64 13.19 10.00 -7.69
N ILE A 65 12.58 9.24 -6.77
CA ILE A 65 11.21 8.74 -6.91
C ILE A 65 10.22 9.90 -6.97
N SER A 66 10.35 10.87 -6.04
CA SER A 66 9.49 12.06 -6.00
C SER A 66 9.57 12.86 -7.31
N LYS A 67 10.78 13.13 -7.79
CA LYS A 67 11.02 13.84 -9.05
C LYS A 67 10.41 13.11 -10.26
N GLU A 68 10.54 11.78 -10.33
CA GLU A 68 9.94 10.99 -11.40
C GLU A 68 8.40 11.06 -11.36
N PHE A 69 7.78 10.94 -10.19
CA PHE A 69 6.32 11.05 -10.08
C PHE A 69 5.81 12.44 -10.45
N LEU A 70 6.48 13.51 -10.03
CA LEU A 70 6.13 14.87 -10.44
C LEU A 70 6.30 15.05 -11.96
N SER A 71 7.39 14.55 -12.54
CA SER A 71 7.64 14.64 -13.99
C SER A 71 6.57 13.90 -14.81
N ARG A 72 6.13 12.74 -14.32
CA ARG A 72 5.03 11.97 -14.93
C ARG A 72 3.69 12.66 -14.80
N TRP A 73 3.42 13.26 -13.64
CA TRP A 73 2.21 14.03 -13.42
C TRP A 73 2.15 15.24 -14.36
N GLU A 74 3.24 16.00 -14.51
CA GLU A 74 3.30 17.12 -15.45
C GLU A 74 3.03 16.69 -16.90
N ALA A 75 3.57 15.54 -17.31
CA ALA A 75 3.30 14.99 -18.63
C ALA A 75 1.81 14.58 -18.80
N ALA A 76 1.22 13.96 -17.78
CA ALA A 76 -0.17 13.52 -17.81
C ALA A 76 -1.17 14.67 -17.71
N SER A 77 -0.90 15.66 -16.86
CA SER A 77 -1.79 16.80 -16.61
C SER A 77 -1.93 17.69 -17.85
N ALA A 78 -0.91 17.74 -18.71
CA ALA A 78 -1.00 18.39 -20.01
C ALA A 78 -2.08 17.79 -20.92
N ALA A 79 -2.40 16.50 -20.79
CA ALA A 79 -3.46 15.84 -21.55
C ALA A 79 -4.87 16.04 -20.94
N LEU A 80 -4.96 16.51 -19.69
CA LEU A 80 -6.22 16.88 -19.04
C LEU A 80 -6.70 18.27 -19.49
N LYS A 81 -5.79 19.13 -19.96
CA LYS A 81 -6.12 20.45 -20.50
C LYS A 81 -6.91 20.33 -21.82
N PRO A 82 -7.77 21.31 -22.16
CA PRO A 82 -8.44 21.33 -23.47
C PRO A 82 -7.45 21.30 -24.63
N GLY A 83 -7.81 20.58 -25.71
CA GLY A 83 -7.01 20.46 -26.93
C GLY A 83 -6.55 19.02 -27.24
N ILE A 84 -6.17 18.78 -28.49
CA ILE A 84 -5.81 17.45 -29.00
C ILE A 84 -4.31 17.15 -28.80
N MET A 85 -3.45 18.17 -28.78
CA MET A 85 -1.99 17.99 -28.78
C MET A 85 -1.48 17.23 -27.54
N GLY A 86 -1.96 17.59 -26.34
CA GLY A 86 -1.57 16.89 -25.10
C GLY A 86 -1.99 15.41 -25.10
N LYS A 87 -3.19 15.12 -25.62
CA LYS A 87 -3.71 13.76 -25.75
C LYS A 87 -2.92 12.94 -26.77
N LEU A 88 -2.59 13.52 -27.92
CA LEU A 88 -1.77 12.87 -28.94
C LEU A 88 -0.36 12.57 -28.42
N LYS A 89 0.27 13.54 -27.74
CA LYS A 89 1.58 13.35 -27.11
C LYS A 89 1.57 12.25 -26.05
N LEU A 90 0.53 12.20 -25.21
CA LEU A 90 0.37 11.14 -24.21
C LEU A 90 0.13 9.77 -24.87
N PHE A 91 -0.64 9.72 -25.95
CA PHE A 91 -0.89 8.49 -26.71
C PHE A 91 0.39 7.93 -27.32
N ILE A 92 1.25 8.79 -27.89
CA ILE A 92 2.52 8.37 -28.51
C ILE A 92 3.55 7.97 -27.44
N THR A 93 3.78 8.83 -26.46
CA THR A 93 4.87 8.60 -25.48
C THR A 93 4.49 7.57 -24.42
N ARG A 94 3.19 7.46 -24.11
CA ARG A 94 2.64 6.67 -22.99
C ARG A 94 3.24 7.06 -21.63
N TYR A 95 4.02 8.15 -21.58
CA TYR A 95 4.72 8.64 -20.40
C TYR A 95 3.76 9.50 -19.57
N GLY A 96 3.66 9.19 -18.28
CA GLY A 96 2.63 9.76 -17.40
C GLY A 96 1.34 8.94 -17.31
N LEU A 97 1.14 7.93 -18.19
CA LEU A 97 0.05 6.98 -17.98
C LEU A 97 0.29 6.16 -16.70
N PRO A 98 -0.75 5.94 -15.87
CA PRO A 98 -0.64 5.04 -14.73
C PRO A 98 -0.18 3.66 -15.19
N LYS A 99 0.94 3.20 -14.63
CA LYS A 99 1.46 1.85 -14.83
C LYS A 99 1.55 1.20 -13.47
N SER A 100 1.04 -0.02 -13.37
CA SER A 100 1.26 -0.86 -12.19
C SER A 100 2.47 -1.74 -12.46
N ASP A 101 3.54 -1.56 -11.70
CA ASP A 101 4.73 -2.41 -11.81
C ASP A 101 4.45 -3.83 -11.29
N TYR A 102 3.40 -4.00 -10.49
CA TYR A 102 2.97 -5.30 -9.96
C TYR A 102 1.62 -5.72 -10.55
N LYS A 103 1.56 -6.95 -11.09
CA LYS A 103 0.29 -7.58 -11.46
C LYS A 103 -0.42 -8.03 -10.18
N VAL A 104 -1.35 -7.20 -9.71
CA VAL A 104 -2.14 -7.45 -8.48
C VAL A 104 -3.01 -8.71 -8.64
N PHE A 105 -3.50 -8.99 -9.84
CA PHE A 105 -4.22 -10.22 -10.14
C PHE A 105 -3.22 -11.37 -10.39
N ARG A 106 -3.01 -12.21 -9.37
CA ARG A 106 -2.32 -13.49 -9.52
C ARG A 106 -3.33 -14.63 -9.31
N PRO A 107 -3.29 -15.69 -10.13
CA PRO A 107 -4.09 -16.89 -9.88
C PRO A 107 -3.67 -17.50 -8.54
N TYR A 108 -4.64 -18.07 -7.82
CA TYR A 108 -4.38 -18.75 -6.55
C TYR A 108 -3.36 -19.89 -6.75
N PRO A 109 -2.38 -20.08 -5.84
CA PRO A 109 -1.37 -21.12 -6.00
C PRO A 109 -1.97 -22.52 -6.14
N ASN A 110 -1.49 -23.30 -7.12
CA ASN A 110 -2.09 -24.59 -7.46
C ASN A 110 -1.99 -25.63 -6.33
N ASP A 111 -0.94 -25.56 -5.53
CA ASP A 111 -0.70 -26.36 -4.33
C ASP A 111 -1.68 -26.07 -3.19
N LEU A 112 -2.21 -24.84 -3.10
CA LEU A 112 -3.17 -24.44 -2.07
C LEU A 112 -4.64 -24.65 -2.48
N LYS A 113 -4.93 -24.76 -3.79
CA LYS A 113 -6.30 -24.90 -4.32
C LYS A 113 -7.08 -26.08 -3.72
N PRO A 114 -6.53 -27.31 -3.61
CA PRO A 114 -7.29 -28.44 -3.06
C PRO A 114 -7.75 -28.19 -1.62
N ARG A 115 -6.87 -27.60 -0.80
CA ARG A 115 -7.19 -27.26 0.60
C ARG A 115 -8.25 -26.17 0.68
N GLN A 116 -8.13 -25.12 -0.14
CA GLN A 116 -9.13 -24.05 -0.22
C GLN A 116 -10.52 -24.60 -0.58
N GLN A 117 -10.59 -25.46 -1.60
CA GLN A 117 -11.85 -26.07 -2.04
C GLN A 117 -12.47 -26.98 -0.97
N LYS A 118 -11.65 -27.80 -0.31
CA LYS A 118 -12.09 -28.67 0.79
C LYS A 118 -12.69 -27.86 1.94
N VAL A 119 -12.00 -26.82 2.40
CA VAL A 119 -12.49 -25.93 3.48
C VAL A 119 -13.79 -25.26 3.08
N GLY A 120 -13.90 -24.78 1.83
CA GLY A 120 -15.14 -24.22 1.31
C GLY A 120 -16.29 -25.24 1.34
N ALA A 121 -16.05 -26.46 0.83
CA ALA A 121 -17.06 -27.52 0.80
C ALA A 121 -17.50 -27.95 2.21
N GLU A 122 -16.57 -28.08 3.15
CA GLU A 122 -16.89 -28.41 4.56
C GLU A 122 -17.70 -27.29 5.24
N LEU A 123 -17.36 -26.03 4.97
CA LEU A 123 -18.11 -24.88 5.49
C LEU A 123 -19.54 -24.84 4.93
N TYR A 124 -19.71 -24.98 3.62
CA TYR A 124 -21.05 -24.96 3.01
C TYR A 124 -21.88 -26.17 3.43
N GLY A 125 -21.26 -27.36 3.51
CA GLY A 125 -21.90 -28.55 4.07
C GLY A 125 -22.35 -28.36 5.52
N PHE A 126 -21.58 -27.65 6.34
CA PHE A 126 -21.97 -27.30 7.71
C PHE A 126 -23.13 -26.28 7.76
N LEU A 127 -23.20 -25.37 6.79
CA LEU A 127 -24.27 -24.38 6.67
C LEU A 127 -25.53 -24.92 5.98
N GLU A 128 -25.54 -26.19 5.58
CA GLU A 128 -26.63 -26.87 4.86
C GLU A 128 -27.04 -26.17 3.55
N ILE A 129 -26.06 -25.59 2.83
CA ILE A 129 -26.23 -24.90 1.53
C ILE A 129 -25.32 -25.47 0.45
#